data_AF-A0A1W9VMP2-F1
#
_entry.id   AF-A0A1W9VMP2-F1
#
_cell.length_a   1.000
_cell.length_b   1.000
_cell.length_c   1.000
_cell.angle_alpha   90.00
_cell.angle_beta   90.00
_cell.angle_gamma   90.00
#
_symmetry.space_group_name_H-M   'P 1'
#
loop_
_entity.id
_entity.type
_entity.pdbx_description
1 polymer ?
#
loop_
_entity_poly.entity_id
_entity_poly.type
_entity_poly.pdbx_seq_one_letter_code
_entity_poly.pdbx_strand_id
1 'polypeptide(L)'
;MLEQFEFQQCAKEAFYTYKDKLIYKFISNKLVFAYDNMGVVTLNSANILIPKIEGVPVKIIGAILNSSISQFIFKKKINAIKVLRRDIETLPIPKLSEDQLKDLTELVEDFLKDIILFSKIDDYIFSVFSLSFDDKEHILNYLYN
;
A
#
# COMPACT_ATOMS: atom_id res chain seq x y z
N MET A 1 -18.39 7.83 32.87
CA MET A 1 -18.19 6.65 32.02
C MET A 1 -19.31 6.66 31.01
N LEU A 2 -19.10 7.35 29.88
CA LEU A 2 -20.13 7.54 28.86
C LEU A 2 -20.18 6.30 27.97
N GLU A 3 -21.38 5.79 27.76
CA GLU A 3 -21.71 4.59 27.01
C GLU A 3 -21.27 4.74 25.54
N GLN A 4 -20.11 4.16 25.20
CA GLN A 4 -19.62 4.09 23.82
C GLN A 4 -20.36 3.04 22.95
N PHE A 5 -21.34 2.34 23.49
CA PHE A 5 -21.89 1.13 22.85
C PHE A 5 -23.08 1.37 21.93
N GLU A 6 -23.71 2.55 21.91
CA GLU A 6 -24.97 2.69 21.18
C GLU A 6 -24.90 3.52 19.89
N PHE A 7 -23.90 4.37 19.66
CA PHE A 7 -23.94 5.29 18.50
C PHE A 7 -22.58 5.60 17.88
N GLN A 8 -21.90 4.58 17.34
CA GLN A 8 -21.02 4.69 16.15
C GLN A 8 -20.47 3.30 15.81
N GLN A 9 -20.37 2.96 14.52
CA GLN A 9 -19.59 1.81 14.06
C GLN A 9 -18.09 2.08 14.21
N CYS A 10 -17.61 2.21 15.45
CA CYS A 10 -16.18 2.37 15.73
C CYS A 10 -15.49 1.01 15.63
N ALA A 11 -14.33 0.96 14.97
CA ALA A 11 -13.48 -0.22 15.01
C ALA A 11 -13.02 -0.48 16.45
N LYS A 12 -12.72 -1.74 16.78
CA LYS A 12 -12.18 -2.08 18.11
C LYS A 12 -10.92 -1.26 18.39
N GLU A 13 -10.79 -0.71 19.59
CA GLU A 13 -9.65 0.14 19.99
C GLU A 13 -8.29 -0.51 19.69
N ALA A 14 -8.20 -1.84 19.88
CA ALA A 14 -7.00 -2.62 19.61
C ALA A 14 -6.49 -2.52 18.15
N PHE A 15 -7.36 -2.21 17.18
CA PHE A 15 -6.92 -2.01 15.79
C PHE A 15 -6.24 -0.67 15.56
N TYR A 16 -6.64 0.38 16.29
CA TYR A 16 -6.01 1.69 16.18
C TYR A 16 -4.60 1.69 16.76
N THR A 17 -4.38 0.97 17.86
CA THR A 17 -3.08 0.84 18.51
C THR A 17 -2.22 -0.30 17.97
N TYR A 18 -2.74 -1.11 17.02
CA TYR A 18 -1.99 -2.17 16.38
C TYR A 18 -0.73 -1.60 15.70
N LYS A 19 0.43 -2.12 16.06
CA LYS A 19 1.72 -1.76 15.44
C LYS A 19 1.96 -2.65 14.23
N ASP A 20 2.69 -2.15 13.24
CA ASP A 20 2.96 -2.87 11.98
C ASP A 20 1.69 -2.99 11.13
N LYS A 21 1.13 -1.84 10.75
CA LYS A 21 -0.07 -1.72 9.91
C LYS A 21 0.14 -0.73 8.77
N LEU A 22 -0.77 -0.76 7.81
CA LEU A 22 -0.89 0.28 6.78
C LEU A 22 -2.06 1.19 7.11
N ILE A 23 -1.87 2.48 6.88
CA ILE A 23 -2.92 3.50 6.88
C ILE A 23 -3.10 3.97 5.45
N TYR A 24 -4.33 4.11 4.97
CA TYR A 24 -4.57 4.51 3.59
C TYR A 24 -5.69 5.54 3.45
N LYS A 25 -5.57 6.40 2.45
CA LYS A 25 -6.59 7.43 2.16
C LYS A 25 -7.84 6.76 1.58
N PHE A 26 -8.91 6.74 2.37
CA PHE A 26 -10.18 6.15 1.95
C PHE A 26 -10.88 6.99 0.88
N ILE A 27 -10.89 8.32 1.04
CA ILE A 27 -11.43 9.26 0.05
C ILE A 27 -10.28 9.72 -0.84
N SER A 28 -10.02 8.97 -1.90
CA SER A 28 -9.02 9.29 -2.91
C SER A 28 -9.31 8.55 -4.21
N ASN A 29 -8.97 9.18 -5.34
CA ASN A 29 -8.91 8.53 -6.65
C ASN A 29 -7.52 7.91 -6.95
N LYS A 30 -6.63 7.91 -5.95
CA LYS A 30 -5.28 7.36 -6.02
C LYS A 30 -5.04 6.45 -4.81
N LEU A 31 -4.18 5.46 -5.01
CA LEU A 31 -3.66 4.62 -3.94
C LEU A 31 -2.60 5.43 -3.19
N VAL A 32 -2.78 5.59 -1.89
CA VAL A 32 -1.82 6.27 -1.02
C VAL A 32 -1.85 5.54 0.32
N PHE A 33 -0.76 4.84 0.62
CA PHE A 33 -0.59 4.08 1.85
C PHE A 33 0.63 4.59 2.63
N ALA A 34 0.48 4.69 3.94
CA ALA A 34 1.57 4.96 4.88
C ALA A 34 1.79 3.73 5.75
N TYR A 35 3.04 3.40 6.00
CA TYR A 35 3.42 2.37 6.95
C TYR A 35 3.43 2.95 8.37
N ASP A 36 2.77 2.28 9.31
CA ASP A 36 2.71 2.68 10.71
C ASP A 36 3.19 1.54 11.62
N ASN A 37 4.36 1.75 12.23
CA ASN A 37 4.95 0.89 13.26
C ASN A 37 4.78 1.45 14.69
N MET A 38 4.17 2.62 14.85
CA MET A 38 4.03 3.31 16.13
C MET A 38 2.65 3.16 16.77
N GLY A 39 1.62 2.80 15.99
CA GLY A 39 0.26 2.65 16.52
C GLY A 39 -0.53 3.96 16.50
N VAL A 40 -0.35 4.77 15.45
CA VAL A 40 -0.96 6.10 15.31
C VAL A 40 -2.47 5.98 15.05
N VAL A 41 -3.25 6.88 15.65
CA VAL A 41 -4.70 7.00 15.45
C VAL A 41 -5.00 7.84 14.21
N THR A 42 -5.98 7.40 13.41
CA THR A 42 -6.33 8.03 12.13
C THR A 42 -7.61 8.86 12.22
N LEU A 43 -7.74 9.86 11.33
CA LEU A 43 -9.00 10.57 11.08
C LEU A 43 -9.95 9.70 10.23
N ASN A 44 -11.24 10.04 10.22
CA ASN A 44 -12.30 9.31 9.49
C ASN A 44 -12.08 9.21 7.96
N SER A 45 -11.14 9.97 7.39
CA SER A 45 -10.78 9.92 5.96
C SER A 45 -9.64 8.93 5.66
N ALA A 46 -9.11 8.26 6.68
CA ALA A 46 -8.04 7.29 6.56
C ALA A 46 -8.40 5.98 7.27
N ASN A 47 -8.30 4.88 6.53
CA ASN A 47 -8.62 3.55 7.02
C ASN A 47 -7.35 2.77 7.36
N ILE A 48 -7.50 1.78 8.22
CA ILE A 48 -6.44 0.86 8.62
C ILE A 48 -6.54 -0.42 7.79
N LEU A 49 -5.39 -0.91 7.34
CA LEU A 49 -5.22 -2.21 6.70
C LEU A 49 -4.12 -2.98 7.45
N ILE A 50 -4.47 -4.16 7.96
CA ILE A 50 -3.52 -5.10 8.59
C ILE A 50 -3.45 -6.32 7.66
N PRO A 51 -2.55 -6.31 6.66
CA PRO A 51 -2.46 -7.40 5.70
C PRO A 51 -1.88 -8.65 6.38
N LYS A 52 -2.38 -9.83 5.97
CA LYS A 52 -1.97 -11.13 6.49
C LYS A 52 -1.49 -12.02 5.34
N ILE A 53 -0.34 -11.68 4.78
CA ILE A 53 0.31 -12.48 3.74
C ILE A 53 1.55 -13.12 4.38
N GLU A 54 1.55 -14.44 4.47
CA GLU A 54 2.64 -15.19 5.10
C GLU A 54 3.96 -14.93 4.37
N GLY A 55 5.02 -14.68 5.15
CA GLY A 55 6.36 -14.43 4.62
C GLY A 55 6.59 -13.05 4.00
N VAL A 56 5.58 -12.17 3.91
CA VAL A 56 5.74 -10.82 3.33
C VAL A 56 5.50 -9.75 4.41
N PRO A 57 6.53 -8.96 4.80
CA PRO A 57 6.38 -7.89 5.77
C PRO A 57 5.40 -6.80 5.33
N VAL A 58 4.68 -6.19 6.28
CA VAL A 58 3.64 -5.19 6.00
C VAL A 58 4.17 -3.98 5.22
N LYS A 59 5.37 -3.50 5.55
CA LYS A 59 6.06 -2.42 4.82
C LYS A 59 6.29 -2.75 3.33
N ILE A 60 6.54 -4.02 3.01
CA ILE A 60 6.76 -4.49 1.63
C ILE A 60 5.44 -4.49 0.87
N ILE A 61 4.36 -4.94 1.52
CA ILE A 61 3.00 -4.83 0.97
C ILE A 61 2.65 -3.36 0.72
N GLY A 62 2.98 -2.46 1.65
CA GLY A 62 2.79 -1.03 1.50
C GLY A 62 3.54 -0.44 0.30
N ALA A 63 4.79 -0.87 0.08
CA ALA A 63 5.56 -0.46 -1.09
C ALA A 63 4.91 -0.94 -2.40
N ILE A 64 4.49 -2.20 -2.47
CA ILE A 64 3.80 -2.77 -3.64
C ILE A 64 2.49 -2.03 -3.91
N LEU A 65 1.69 -1.73 -2.89
CA LEU A 65 0.42 -1.03 -3.06
C LEU A 65 0.58 0.45 -3.46
N ASN A 66 1.70 1.09 -3.13
CA ASN A 66 2.04 2.45 -3.58
C ASN A 66 2.70 2.50 -4.97
N SER A 67 3.03 1.35 -5.57
CA SER A 67 3.70 1.31 -6.88
C SER A 67 2.82 1.83 -8.02
N SER A 68 3.48 2.27 -9.09
CA SER A 68 2.83 2.71 -10.32
C SER A 68 2.01 1.59 -10.97
N ILE A 69 2.48 0.33 -10.92
CA ILE A 69 1.70 -0.80 -11.46
C ILE A 69 0.39 -1.01 -10.68
N SER A 70 0.42 -0.95 -9.34
CA SER A 70 -0.79 -1.01 -8.52
C SER A 70 -1.73 0.15 -8.81
N GLN A 71 -1.17 1.36 -8.93
CA GLN A 71 -1.93 2.56 -9.24
C GLN A 71 -2.61 2.49 -10.62
N PHE A 72 -1.92 1.92 -11.62
CA PHE A 72 -2.42 1.70 -12.96
C PHE A 72 -3.58 0.71 -12.98
N ILE A 73 -3.41 -0.44 -12.31
CA ILE A 73 -4.46 -1.47 -12.22
C ILE A 73 -5.71 -0.89 -11.54
N PHE A 74 -5.53 -0.15 -10.44
CA PHE A 74 -6.64 0.50 -9.74
C PHE A 74 -7.40 1.48 -10.65
N LYS A 75 -6.68 2.35 -11.37
CA LYS A 75 -7.32 3.29 -12.31
C LYS A 75 -8.02 2.60 -13.47
N LYS A 76 -7.44 1.54 -14.04
CA LYS A 76 -8.01 0.83 -15.19
C LYS A 76 -9.22 -0.03 -14.83
N LYS A 77 -9.19 -0.71 -13.69
CA LYS A 77 -10.24 -1.68 -13.31
C LYS A 77 -11.35 -1.10 -12.45
N ILE A 78 -11.04 -0.12 -11.60
CA ILE A 78 -11.96 0.38 -10.56
C ILE A 78 -12.35 1.84 -10.82
N ASN A 79 -11.37 2.70 -11.09
CA ASN A 79 -11.57 4.13 -11.42
C ASN A 79 -12.52 4.89 -10.46
N ALA A 80 -12.41 4.64 -9.16
CA ALA A 80 -13.31 5.19 -8.16
C ALA A 80 -12.67 6.36 -7.37
N ILE A 81 -13.49 7.26 -6.85
CA ILE A 81 -13.08 8.36 -5.93
C ILE A 81 -12.93 7.90 -4.46
N LYS A 82 -13.20 6.62 -4.19
CA LYS A 82 -13.04 5.98 -2.89
C LYS A 82 -12.24 4.70 -3.06
N VAL A 83 -11.32 4.44 -2.14
CA VAL A 83 -10.54 3.20 -2.09
C VAL A 83 -11.21 2.26 -1.09
N LEU A 84 -11.90 1.23 -1.57
CA LEU A 84 -12.58 0.27 -0.70
C LEU A 84 -11.68 -0.94 -0.41
N ARG A 85 -11.91 -1.63 0.71
CA ARG A 85 -11.19 -2.87 1.04
C ARG A 85 -11.29 -3.90 -0.09
N ARG A 86 -12.49 -4.13 -0.61
CA ARG A 86 -12.73 -5.07 -1.72
C ARG A 86 -11.90 -4.75 -2.96
N ASP A 87 -11.61 -3.46 -3.19
CA ASP A 87 -10.84 -3.00 -4.34
C ASP A 87 -9.35 -3.29 -4.11
N ILE A 88 -8.85 -3.03 -2.91
CA ILE A 88 -7.47 -3.35 -2.49
C ILE A 88 -7.20 -4.85 -2.58
N GLU A 89 -8.14 -5.68 -2.13
CA GLU A 89 -8.03 -7.14 -2.17
C GLU A 89 -7.95 -7.71 -3.60
N THR A 90 -8.29 -6.92 -4.63
CA THR A 90 -8.13 -7.33 -6.05
C THR A 90 -6.77 -6.97 -6.64
N LEU A 91 -5.96 -6.17 -5.96
CA LEU A 91 -4.65 -5.75 -6.45
C LEU A 91 -3.65 -6.91 -6.31
N PRO A 92 -2.86 -7.20 -7.36
CA PRO A 92 -1.92 -8.31 -7.31
C PRO A 92 -0.77 -8.00 -6.36
N ILE A 93 -0.48 -8.95 -5.46
CA ILE A 93 0.77 -9.00 -4.71
C ILE A 93 1.61 -10.11 -5.34
N PRO A 94 2.76 -9.79 -5.96
CA PRO A 94 3.58 -10.78 -6.64
C PRO A 94 4.17 -11.77 -5.63
N LYS A 95 4.36 -13.01 -6.07
CA LYS A 95 5.13 -13.98 -5.30
C LYS A 95 6.62 -13.65 -5.44
N LEU A 96 7.24 -13.26 -4.33
CA LEU A 96 8.67 -12.92 -4.27
C LEU A 96 9.48 -14.17 -3.94
N SER A 97 10.61 -14.35 -4.63
CA SER A 97 11.68 -15.24 -4.14
C SER A 97 12.33 -14.66 -2.88
N GLU A 98 13.09 -15.48 -2.16
CA GLU A 98 13.81 -15.03 -0.95
C GLU A 98 14.77 -13.88 -1.26
N ASP A 99 15.52 -13.97 -2.36
CA ASP A 99 16.42 -12.91 -2.82
C ASP A 99 15.65 -11.63 -3.17
N GLN A 100 14.53 -11.76 -3.90
CA GLN A 100 13.73 -10.59 -4.25
C GLN A 100 13.11 -9.90 -3.03
N LEU A 101 12.67 -10.69 -2.05
CA LEU A 101 12.13 -10.18 -0.81
C LEU A 101 13.22 -9.45 -0.02
N LYS A 102 14.43 -10.00 0.03
CA LYS A 102 15.57 -9.38 0.70
C LYS A 102 15.95 -8.06 0.05
N ASP A 103 16.16 -8.04 -1.27
CA ASP A 103 16.50 -6.83 -2.03
C ASP A 103 15.45 -5.73 -1.84
N LEU A 104 14.17 -6.08 -1.99
CA LEU A 104 13.07 -5.13 -1.81
C LEU A 104 12.99 -4.63 -0.36
N THR A 105 13.33 -5.48 0.61
CA THR A 105 13.40 -5.07 2.02
C THR A 105 14.50 -4.05 2.26
N GLU A 106 15.69 -4.25 1.69
CA GLU A 106 16.79 -3.29 1.77
C GLU A 106 16.41 -1.95 1.13
N LEU A 107 15.82 -1.96 -0.07
CA LEU A 107 15.34 -0.74 -0.73
C LEU A 107 14.28 0.01 0.09
N VAL A 108 13.32 -0.71 0.68
CA VAL A 108 12.28 -0.09 1.52
C VAL A 108 12.89 0.51 2.79
N GLU A 109 13.85 -0.17 3.43
CA GLU A 109 14.56 0.38 4.59
C GLU A 109 15.35 1.64 4.26
N ASP A 110 16.03 1.67 3.11
CA ASP A 110 16.76 2.84 2.66
C ASP A 110 15.83 4.01 2.32
N PHE A 111 14.67 3.73 1.72
CA PHE A 111 13.64 4.75 1.47
C PHE A 111 13.06 5.31 2.77
N LEU A 112 12.78 4.48 3.77
CA LEU A 112 12.28 4.93 5.07
C LEU A 112 13.30 5.78 5.86
N LYS A 113 14.59 5.70 5.50
CA LYS A 113 15.68 6.53 6.03
C LYS A 113 16.00 7.73 5.13
N ASP A 114 15.16 8.00 4.12
CA ASP A 114 15.34 9.07 3.13
C ASP A 114 16.66 8.98 2.32
N ILE A 115 17.25 7.78 2.20
CA ILE A 115 18.51 7.56 1.48
C ILE A 115 18.27 7.50 -0.04
N ILE A 116 17.14 6.92 -0.44
CA ILE A 116 16.74 6.76 -1.85
C ILE A 116 15.35 7.33 -2.10
N LEU A 117 15.05 7.62 -3.37
CA LEU A 117 13.70 7.97 -3.80
C LEU A 117 12.84 6.72 -4.02
N PHE A 118 11.53 6.85 -3.82
CA PHE A 118 10.57 5.77 -4.08
C PHE A 118 10.63 5.23 -5.51
N SER A 119 11.06 6.04 -6.49
CA SER A 119 11.24 5.58 -7.87
C SER A 119 12.16 4.37 -8.00
N LYS A 120 13.16 4.22 -7.11
CA LYS A 120 14.03 3.03 -7.09
C LYS A 120 13.29 1.76 -6.67
N ILE A 121 12.38 1.88 -5.70
CA ILE A 121 11.50 0.79 -5.30
C ILE A 121 10.52 0.47 -6.43
N ASP A 122 9.94 1.50 -7.05
CA ASP A 122 8.98 1.34 -8.14
C ASP A 122 9.61 0.64 -9.35
N ASP A 123 10.83 1.03 -9.73
CA ASP A 123 11.63 0.38 -10.77
C ASP A 123 11.87 -1.12 -10.47
N TYR A 124 12.18 -1.44 -9.22
CA TYR A 124 12.37 -2.82 -8.78
C TYR A 124 11.06 -3.61 -8.85
N ILE A 125 9.94 -3.01 -8.45
CA ILE A 125 8.63 -3.67 -8.53
C ILE A 125 8.27 -3.95 -9.99
N PHE A 126 8.55 -3.05 -10.94
CA PHE A 126 8.36 -3.32 -12.37
C PHE A 126 9.13 -4.58 -12.82
N SER A 127 10.37 -4.75 -12.37
CA SER A 127 11.18 -5.93 -12.72
C SER A 127 10.62 -7.22 -12.11
N VAL A 128 10.10 -7.17 -10.88
CA VAL A 128 9.41 -8.30 -10.23
C VAL A 128 8.19 -8.75 -11.04
N PHE A 129 7.43 -7.81 -11.60
CA PHE A 129 6.29 -8.13 -12.47
C PHE A 129 6.70 -8.55 -13.89
N SER A 130 8.01 -8.63 -14.18
CA SER A 130 8.55 -8.96 -15.51
C SER A 130 8.02 -8.05 -16.63
N LEU A 131 7.75 -6.78 -16.30
CA LEU A 131 7.26 -5.79 -17.25
C LEU A 131 8.40 -5.22 -18.09
N SER A 132 8.16 -5.10 -19.39
CA SER A 132 9.15 -4.52 -20.30
C SER A 132 9.30 -3.00 -20.09
N PHE A 133 10.33 -2.43 -20.70
CA PHE A 133 10.50 -0.97 -20.72
C PHE A 133 9.27 -0.28 -21.34
N ASP A 134 8.75 -0.81 -22.45
CA ASP A 134 7.59 -0.27 -23.15
C ASP A 134 6.32 -0.32 -22.29
N ASP A 135 6.12 -1.42 -21.54
CA ASP A 135 5.00 -1.54 -20.59
C ASP A 135 5.07 -0.47 -19.50
N LYS A 136 6.27 -0.30 -18.93
CA LYS A 136 6.51 0.71 -17.89
C LYS A 136 6.25 2.12 -18.44
N GLU A 137 6.76 2.44 -19.62
CA GLU A 137 6.54 3.74 -20.25
C GLU A 137 5.05 3.99 -20.51
N HIS A 138 4.34 3.00 -21.05
CA HIS A 138 2.90 3.08 -21.26
C HIS A 138 2.14 3.35 -19.95
N ILE A 139 2.49 2.63 -18.89
CA ILE A 139 1.88 2.77 -17.57
C ILE A 139 2.12 4.18 -17.01
N LEU A 140 3.36 4.66 -17.01
CA LEU A 140 3.71 5.97 -16.47
C LEU A 140 3.03 7.09 -17.27
N ASN A 141 3.03 6.98 -18.61
CA ASN A 141 2.34 7.93 -19.47
C ASN A 141 0.83 7.98 -19.17
N TYR A 142 0.18 6.83 -18.98
CA TYR A 142 -1.25 6.80 -18.62
C TYR A 142 -1.54 7.43 -17.23
N LEU A 143 -0.58 7.37 -16.30
CA LEU A 143 -0.79 7.85 -14.94
C LEU A 143 -0.56 9.35 -14.77
N TYR A 144 0.39 9.91 -15.52
CA TYR A 144 0.97 11.24 -15.27
C TYR A 144 0.90 12.21 -16.45
N ASN A 145 0.51 11.76 -17.64
CA ASN A 145 0.22 12.61 -18.81
C ASN A 145 -1.29 12.64 -19.08
#